data_AF-A0A8J8FK66-F1
#
_entry.id   AF-A0A8J8FK66-F1
#
_cell.length_a   1.000
_cell.length_b   1.000
_cell.length_c   1.000
_cell.angle_alpha   90.00
_cell.angle_beta   90.00
_cell.angle_gamma   90.00
#
_symmetry.space_group_name_H-M   'P 1'
#
loop_
_entity.id
_entity.type
_entity.pdbx_description
1 polymer ?
#
loop_
_entity_poly.entity_id
_entity_poly.type
_entity_poly.pdbx_seq_one_letter_code
_entity_poly.pdbx_strand_id
1 'polypeptide(L)' 'MTTNEAFEQMINTRGIFRILGLTKGTVGKMRSDMRAGLNNISLDKKIAHLQKAGYIIKQEMKWAEKGNTQHE' A
#
# COMPACT_ATOMS: atom_id res chain seq x y z
N MET A 1 6.34 -6.41 9.93
CA MET A 1 5.68 -5.17 9.50
C MET A 1 4.57 -5.55 8.54
N THR A 2 3.33 -5.20 8.87
CA THR A 2 2.17 -5.39 8.00
C THR A 2 2.13 -4.30 6.92
N THR A 3 1.39 -4.55 5.82
CA THR A 3 1.20 -3.56 4.76
C THR A 3 0.61 -2.24 5.26
N ASN A 4 -0.27 -2.29 6.27
CA ASN A 4 -0.88 -1.09 6.84
C ASN A 4 0.13 -0.25 7.63
N GLU A 5 0.94 -0.87 8.48
CA GLU A 5 1.99 -0.18 9.24
C GLU A 5 3.05 0.42 8.29
N ALA A 6 3.43 -0.35 7.26
CA ALA A 6 4.33 0.10 6.21
C ALA A 6 3.77 1.35 5.50
N PHE A 7 2.50 1.28 5.11
CA PHE A 7 1.79 2.37 4.45
C PHE A 7 1.71 3.62 5.33
N GLU A 8 1.46 3.43 6.62
CA GLU A 8 1.41 4.52 7.60
C GLU A 8 2.76 5.23 7.76
N GLN A 9 3.85 4.46 7.90
CA GLN A 9 5.19 5.03 7.97
C GLN A 9 5.57 5.76 6.66
N MET A 10 5.28 5.13 5.52
CA MET A 10 5.52 5.71 4.20
C MET A 10 4.78 7.03 4.05
N ILE A 11 3.47 7.07 4.35
CA ILE A 11 2.67 8.27 4.11
C ILE A 11 3.02 9.43 5.05
N ASN A 12 3.55 9.14 6.24
CA ASN A 12 4.05 10.14 7.18
C ASN A 12 5.43 10.69 6.80
N THR A 13 6.14 10.06 5.87
CA THR A 13 7.46 10.53 5.41
C THR A 13 7.38 11.92 4.76
N ARG A 14 8.29 12.82 5.14
CA ARG A 14 8.35 14.18 4.58
C ARG A 14 8.74 14.11 3.11
N GLY A 15 7.97 14.76 2.24
CA GLY A 15 8.26 14.79 0.80
C GLY A 15 7.75 13.59 0.01
N ILE A 16 7.10 12.61 0.65
CA ILE A 16 6.60 11.38 -0.01
C ILE A 16 5.67 11.68 -1.20
N PHE A 17 4.94 12.80 -1.13
CA PHE A 17 4.09 13.26 -2.23
C PHE A 17 4.84 13.40 -3.56
N ARG A 18 6.13 13.80 -3.54
CA ARG A 18 6.97 13.89 -4.73
C ARG A 18 7.29 12.52 -5.31
N ILE A 19 7.59 11.55 -4.44
CA ILE A 19 7.94 10.18 -4.83
C ILE A 19 6.72 9.46 -5.40
N LEU A 20 5.55 9.68 -4.80
CA LEU A 20 4.29 9.09 -5.27
C LEU A 20 3.71 9.78 -6.51
N GLY A 21 4.24 10.95 -6.91
CA GLY A 21 3.65 11.78 -7.96
C GLY A 21 2.27 12.33 -7.59
N LEU A 22 2.00 12.52 -6.30
CA LEU A 22 0.71 13.01 -5.78
C LEU A 22 0.82 14.45 -5.31
N THR A 23 -0.32 15.14 -5.27
CA THR A 23 -0.38 16.48 -4.68
C THR A 23 -0.23 16.40 -3.16
N LYS A 24 0.28 17.48 -2.55
CA LYS A 24 0.31 17.61 -1.08
C LYS A 24 -1.08 17.46 -0.45
N GLY A 25 -2.11 17.96 -1.13
CA GLY A 25 -3.50 17.87 -0.67
C GLY A 25 -4.01 16.43 -0.65
N THR A 26 -3.70 15.64 -1.69
CA THR A 26 -4.06 14.21 -1.75
C THR A 26 -3.43 13.43 -0.61
N VAL A 27 -2.12 13.61 -0.37
CA VAL A 27 -1.42 12.95 0.75
C VAL A 27 -1.96 13.44 2.10
N GLY A 28 -2.27 14.74 2.22
CA GLY A 28 -2.89 15.30 3.42
C GLY A 28 -4.24 14.67 3.74
N LYS A 29 -5.10 14.50 2.72
CA LYS A 29 -6.38 13.79 2.85
C LYS A 29 -6.17 12.34 3.27
N MET A 30 -5.28 11.61 2.60
CA MET A 30 -4.98 10.21 2.96
C MET A 30 -4.53 10.07 4.43
N ARG A 31 -3.69 10.98 4.94
CA ARG A 31 -3.30 11.01 6.36
C ARG A 31 -4.48 11.32 7.29
N SER A 32 -5.40 12.18 6.86
CA SER A 32 -6.60 12.50 7.62
C SER A 32 -7.53 11.29 7.68
N ASP A 33 -7.77 10.64 6.55
CA ASP A 33 -8.63 9.47 6.43
C ASP A 33 -8.09 8.31 7.28
N MET A 34 -6.76 8.07 7.25
CA MET A 34 -6.12 7.07 8.12
C MET A 34 -6.30 7.37 9.61
N ARG A 35 -6.13 8.64 10.04
CA ARG A 35 -6.36 9.04 11.44
C ARG A 35 -7.82 8.91 11.87
N ALA A 36 -8.75 9.08 10.94
CA ALA A 36 -10.18 8.87 11.17
C ALA A 36 -10.59 7.38 11.13
N GLY A 37 -9.66 6.45 10.88
CA GLY A 37 -9.96 5.04 10.69
C GLY A 37 -10.62 4.70 9.35
N LEU A 38 -10.77 5.70 8.47
CA LEU A 38 -11.34 5.56 7.13
C LEU A 38 -10.25 5.04 6.18
N ASN A 39 -10.01 3.73 6.23
CA ASN A 39 -8.97 3.08 5.45
C ASN A 39 -9.46 2.75 4.02
N ASN A 40 -9.97 3.76 3.31
CA ASN A 40 -10.62 3.65 1.99
C ASN A 40 -9.67 3.26 0.84
N ILE A 41 -8.40 3.01 1.14
CA ILE A 41 -7.39 2.61 0.16
C ILE A 41 -7.31 1.08 0.17
N SER A 42 -7.63 0.46 -0.96
CA SER A 42 -7.50 -0.99 -1.15
C SER A 42 -6.07 -1.46 -0.88
N LEU A 43 -5.95 -2.73 -0.46
CA LEU A 43 -4.66 -3.35 -0.17
C LEU A 43 -3.69 -3.25 -1.35
N ASP A 44 -4.17 -3.50 -2.57
CA ASP A 44 -3.36 -3.43 -3.80
C ASP A 44 -2.81 -2.03 -4.05
N LYS A 45 -3.62 -0.99 -3.79
CA LYS A 45 -3.16 0.41 -3.91
C LYS A 45 -2.09 0.74 -2.87
N LYS A 46 -2.24 0.22 -1.64
CA LYS A 46 -1.20 0.40 -0.61
C LYS A 46 0.11 -0.23 -1.05
N ILE A 47 0.07 -1.46 -1.57
CA ILE A 47 1.25 -2.16 -2.09
C ILE A 47 1.88 -1.37 -3.24
N ALA A 48 1.09 -0.90 -4.20
CA ALA A 48 1.59 -0.11 -5.33
C ALA A 48 2.28 1.20 -4.88
N HIS A 49 1.71 1.89 -3.89
CA HIS A 49 2.33 3.08 -3.30
C HIS A 49 3.64 2.75 -2.57
N LEU A 50 3.66 1.65 -1.84
CA LEU A 50 4.84 1.19 -1.09
C LEU A 50 5.98 0.79 -2.02
N GLN A 51 5.68 0.07 -3.09
CA GLN A 51 6.65 -0.26 -4.14
C GLN A 51 7.21 1.00 -4.81
N LYS A 52 6.35 1.97 -5.17
CA LYS A 52 6.80 3.27 -5.71
C LYS A 52 7.69 4.04 -4.74
N ALA A 53 7.45 3.91 -3.44
CA ALA A 53 8.25 4.53 -2.40
C ALA A 53 9.55 3.76 -2.06
N GLY A 54 9.81 2.64 -2.73
CA GLY A 54 11.01 1.82 -2.51
C GLY A 54 10.92 0.88 -1.31
N TYR A 55 9.74 0.68 -0.71
CA TYR A 55 9.54 -0.30 0.34
C TYR A 55 9.45 -1.70 -0.24
N ILE A 56 10.37 -2.58 0.19
CA ILE A 56 10.30 -4.02 -0.11
C ILE A 56 9.36 -4.65 0.89
N ILE A 57 8.07 -4.73 0.54
CA ILE A 57 7.13 -5.55 1.31
C ILE A 57 7.35 -6.99 0.88
N LYS A 58 7.88 -7.82 1.78
CA LYS A 58 7.79 -9.27 1.67
C LYS A 58 6.31 -9.63 1.76
N GLN A 59 5.61 -9.52 0.65
CA GLN A 59 4.28 -10.07 0.51
C GLN A 59 4.45 -11.57 0.73
N GLU A 60 3.82 -12.15 1.76
CA GLU A 60 3.60 -13.59 1.75
C GLU A 60 2.77 -13.86 0.51
N MET A 61 3.42 -14.28 -0.58
CA MET A 61 2.73 -14.89 -1.70
C MET A 61 2.09 -16.15 -1.13
N LYS A 62 0.88 -16.03 -0.57
CA LYS A 62 -0.02 -17.16 -0.48
C LYS A 62 -0.38 -17.48 -1.90
N TRP A 63 0.41 -18.35 -2.50
CA TRP A 63 0.01 -19.10 -3.65
C TRP A 63 -1.39 -19.64 -3.36
N ALA A 64 -2.36 -19.22 -4.15
CA ALA A 64 -3.55 -20.02 -4.35
C ALA A 64 -3.13 -21.28 -5.12
N GLU A 65 -2.29 -22.13 -4.53
CA GLU A 65 -2.12 -23.52 -4.96
C GLU A 65 -3.26 -24.34 -4.37
N LYS A 66 -4.48 -24.00 -4.80
CA LYS A 66 -5.57 -24.98 -4.85
C LYS A 66 -6.37 -24.75 -6.12
N GLY A 67 -6.10 -25.63 -7.08
CA GLY A 67 -7.07 -26.06 -8.07
C GLY A 67 -6.98 -25.34 -9.41
N ASN A 68 -6.18 -25.87 -10.33
CA ASN A 68 -6.76 -26.14 -11.64
C ASN A 68 -6.43 -27.58 -12.06
N THR A 69 -7.49 -28.25 -12.48
CA THR A 69 -7.68 -29.68 -12.63
C THR A 69 -7.46 -30.06 -14.10
N GLN A 70 -6.83 -31.23 -14.33
CA GLN A 70 -6.91 -32.10 -15.52
C GLN A 70 -6.51 -31.57 -16.93
N HIS A 71 -6.14 -32.55 -17.77
CA HIS A 71 -5.58 -32.55 -19.13
C HIS A 71 -4.04 -32.57 -19.11
N GLU A 72 -3.36 -33.62 -19.58
CA GLU A 72 -3.65 -34.57 -20.68
C GLU A 72 -3.03 -35.96 -20.42
#